data_AF-A0A099RNW7-F1
#
_entry.id   AF-A0A099RNW7-F1
#
_cell.length_a   1.000
_cell.length_b   1.000
_cell.length_c   1.000
_cell.angle_alpha   90.00
_cell.angle_beta   90.00
_cell.angle_gamma   90.00
#
_symmetry.space_group_name_H-M   'P 1'
#
loop_
_entity.id
_entity.type
_entity.pdbx_description
1 polymer ?
#
loop_
_entity_poly.entity_id
_entity_poly.type
_entity_poly.pdbx_seq_one_letter_code
_entity_poly.pdbx_strand_id
1 'polypeptide(L)'
;MNTGSLLAIYMPLFILLYVILPQQRAVQKAVLLKIRKRKGVVRMTNELIMKYIGKKCLISTGTFGTNVKGIIMAANENWLEVETKKGNELINAEFIQSIKIV
;
A
#
# COMPACT_ATOMS: atom_id res chain seq x y z
N MET A 1 -40.26 30.34 13.00
CA MET A 1 -39.20 30.05 12.00
C MET A 1 -39.83 30.13 10.62
N ASN A 2 -39.33 31.00 9.75
CA ASN A 2 -39.88 31.14 8.40
C ASN A 2 -39.47 29.93 7.55
N THR A 3 -40.38 29.45 6.71
CA THR A 3 -40.15 28.30 5.83
C THR A 3 -38.94 28.52 4.91
N GLY A 4 -38.67 29.77 4.51
CA GLY A 4 -37.50 30.14 3.71
C GLY A 4 -36.17 29.98 4.45
N SER A 5 -36.10 30.24 5.75
CA SER A 5 -34.84 30.07 6.51
C SER A 5 -34.51 28.60 6.78
N LEU A 6 -35.53 27.73 6.88
CA LEU A 6 -35.33 26.28 6.91
C LEU A 6 -34.74 25.77 5.59
N LEU A 7 -35.34 26.16 4.45
CA LEU A 7 -34.86 25.79 3.11
C LEU A 7 -33.41 26.21 2.85
N ALA A 8 -33.05 27.42 3.26
CA ALA A 8 -31.70 27.95 3.10
C ALA A 8 -30.64 27.15 3.89
N ILE A 9 -30.98 26.59 5.05
CA ILE A 9 -30.08 25.77 5.87
C ILE A 9 -29.96 24.35 5.30
N TYR A 10 -31.06 23.78 4.82
CA TYR A 10 -31.06 22.40 4.31
C TYR A 10 -30.44 22.27 2.91
N MET A 11 -30.46 23.31 2.07
CA MET A 11 -29.87 23.28 0.72
C MET A 11 -28.36 22.96 0.70
N PRO A 12 -27.51 23.64 1.48
CA PRO A 12 -26.08 23.32 1.57
C PRO A 12 -25.82 21.92 2.14
N LEU A 13 -26.60 21.53 3.16
CA LEU A 13 -26.52 20.17 3.75
C LEU A 13 -26.88 19.09 2.73
N PHE A 14 -27.91 19.32 1.93
CA PHE A 14 -28.35 18.40 0.88
C PHE A 14 -27.27 18.26 -0.21
N ILE A 15 -26.70 19.37 -0.67
CA ILE A 15 -25.61 19.35 -1.66
C ILE A 15 -24.39 18.58 -1.11
N LEU A 16 -24.02 18.82 0.15
CA LEU A 16 -22.87 18.16 0.78
C LEU A 16 -23.09 16.64 0.90
N LEU A 17 -24.29 16.22 1.30
CA LEU A 17 -24.62 14.80 1.46
C LEU A 17 -24.82 14.07 0.12
N TYR A 18 -25.49 14.69 -0.86
CA TYR A 18 -25.88 14.00 -2.10
C TYR A 18 -24.90 14.18 -3.26
N VAL A 19 -24.02 15.18 -3.24
CA VAL A 19 -23.04 15.40 -4.31
C VAL A 19 -21.65 14.92 -3.89
N ILE A 20 -21.17 15.33 -2.71
CA ILE A 20 -19.77 15.10 -2.32
C ILE A 20 -19.53 13.66 -1.84
N LEU A 21 -20.41 13.09 -1.02
CA LEU A 21 -20.26 11.72 -0.52
C LEU A 21 -20.23 10.63 -1.62
N PRO A 22 -21.14 10.61 -2.63
CA PRO A 22 -21.08 9.59 -3.67
C PRO A 22 -19.85 9.75 -4.57
N GLN A 23 -19.42 10.99 -4.83
CA GLN A 23 -18.22 11.26 -5.63
C GLN A 23 -16.95 10.70 -4.95
N GLN A 24 -16.80 10.90 -3.64
CA GLN A 24 -15.67 10.33 -2.89
C GLN A 24 -15.69 8.80 -2.89
N ARG A 25 -16.87 8.18 -2.74
CA ARG A 25 -17.02 6.71 -2.79
C ARG A 25 -16.64 6.13 -4.15
N ALA A 26 -16.97 6.81 -5.26
CA ALA A 26 -16.62 6.35 -6.61
C ALA A 26 -15.11 6.38 -6.86
N VAL A 27 -14.43 7.46 -6.44
CA VAL A 27 -12.97 7.59 -6.54
C VAL A 27 -12.26 6.51 -5.72
N GLN A 28 -12.68 6.29 -4.47
CA GLN A 28 -12.09 5.25 -3.63
C GLN A 28 -12.28 3.84 -4.22
N LYS A 29 -13.46 3.54 -4.79
CA LYS A 29 -13.70 2.26 -5.49
C LYS A 29 -12.80 2.10 -6.71
N ALA A 30 -12.63 3.14 -7.53
CA ALA A 30 -11.76 3.09 -8.70
C ALA A 30 -10.28 2.86 -8.32
N VAL A 31 -9.80 3.55 -7.28
CA VAL A 31 -8.44 3.36 -6.73
C VAL A 31 -8.27 1.94 -6.19
N LEU A 32 -9.22 1.46 -5.38
CA LEU A 32 -9.18 0.10 -4.81
C LEU A 32 -9.19 -0.98 -5.91
N LEU A 33 -10.02 -0.82 -6.95
CA LEU A 33 -10.06 -1.75 -8.09
C LEU A 33 -8.75 -1.72 -8.88
N LYS A 34 -8.13 -0.55 -9.06
CA LYS A 34 -6.81 -0.42 -9.70
C LYS A 34 -5.71 -1.08 -8.87
N ILE A 35 -5.78 -0.97 -7.54
CA ILE A 35 -4.86 -1.65 -6.62
C ILE A 35 -5.10 -3.17 -6.65
N ARG A 36 -6.34 -3.65 -6.60
CA ARG A 36 -6.67 -5.08 -6.68
C ARG A 36 -6.22 -5.70 -8.00
N LYS A 37 -6.42 -5.01 -9.14
CA LYS A 37 -5.92 -5.44 -10.45
C LYS A 37 -4.40 -5.57 -10.49
N ARG A 38 -3.66 -4.75 -9.74
CA ARG A 38 -2.19 -4.86 -9.62
C ARG A 38 -1.76 -5.96 -8.64
N LYS A 39 -2.48 -6.12 -7.52
CA LYS A 39 -2.19 -7.14 -6.49
C LYS A 39 -2.35 -8.58 -6.99
N GLY A 40 -3.26 -8.82 -7.94
CA GLY A 40 -3.44 -10.16 -8.53
C GLY A 40 -2.35 -10.60 -9.50
N VAL A 41 -1.41 -9.72 -9.88
CA VAL A 41 -0.51 -9.94 -11.03
C VAL A 41 0.93 -10.26 -10.63
N VAL A 42 1.37 -9.92 -9.41
CA VAL A 42 2.78 -10.11 -9.02
C VAL A 42 2.87 -10.67 -7.61
N ARG A 43 2.72 -11.99 -7.47
CA ARG A 43 3.31 -12.71 -6.34
C ARG A 43 4.78 -12.91 -6.67
N MET A 44 5.66 -12.24 -5.93
CA MET A 44 7.09 -12.46 -6.07
C MET A 44 7.38 -13.86 -5.53
N THR A 45 7.82 -14.78 -6.40
CA THR A 45 8.14 -16.15 -5.97
C THR A 45 9.42 -16.16 -5.14
N ASN A 46 9.51 -17.01 -4.13
CA ASN A 46 10.70 -17.12 -3.27
C ASN A 46 11.98 -17.39 -4.06
N GLU A 47 11.88 -18.15 -5.15
CA GLU A 47 12.99 -18.42 -6.08
C GLU A 47 13.64 -17.13 -6.64
N LEU A 48 12.84 -16.11 -6.93
CA LEU A 48 13.35 -14.83 -7.40
C LEU A 48 14.08 -14.07 -6.30
N ILE A 49 13.56 -14.15 -5.07
CA ILE A 49 14.16 -13.45 -3.93
C ILE A 49 15.48 -14.11 -3.52
N MET A 50 15.59 -15.44 -3.63
CA MET A 50 16.83 -16.17 -3.35
C MET A 50 18.03 -15.66 -4.19
N LYS A 51 17.79 -15.14 -5.40
CA LYS A 51 18.85 -14.55 -6.26
C LYS A 51 19.48 -13.26 -5.70
N TYR A 52 18.84 -12.66 -4.71
CA TYR A 52 19.26 -11.42 -4.06
C TYR A 52 19.84 -11.64 -2.65
N ILE A 53 19.89 -12.89 -2.16
CA ILE A 53 20.58 -13.24 -0.90
C ILE A 53 22.06 -12.82 -1.00
N GLY A 54 22.58 -12.24 0.06
CA GLY A 54 23.95 -11.72 0.17
C GLY A 54 24.17 -10.38 -0.55
N LYS A 55 23.18 -9.82 -1.25
CA LYS A 55 23.29 -8.53 -1.93
C LYS A 55 22.66 -7.42 -1.10
N LYS A 56 23.29 -6.25 -1.14
CA LYS A 56 22.72 -5.03 -0.57
C LYS A 56 21.55 -4.55 -1.44
N CYS A 57 20.37 -4.57 -0.86
CA CYS A 57 19.12 -4.33 -1.56
C CYS A 57 18.28 -3.28 -0.81
N LEU A 58 17.49 -2.54 -1.58
CA LEU A 58 16.38 -1.73 -1.11
C LEU A 58 15.09 -2.51 -1.36
N ILE A 59 14.42 -2.89 -0.29
CA ILE A 59 13.17 -3.65 -0.30
C ILE A 59 12.03 -2.67 0.00
N SER A 60 10.99 -2.70 -0.83
CA SER A 60 9.83 -1.82 -0.68
C SER A 60 8.56 -2.63 -0.51
N THR A 61 7.86 -2.38 0.60
CA THR A 61 6.58 -3.03 0.95
C THR A 61 5.36 -2.32 0.30
N GLY A 62 5.63 -1.33 -0.55
CA GLY A 62 4.65 -0.64 -1.39
C GLY A 62 4.42 0.83 -1.07
N THR A 63 3.41 1.42 -1.71
CA THR A 63 3.16 2.88 -1.69
C THR A 63 2.92 3.46 -0.28
N PHE A 64 2.39 2.66 0.64
CA PHE A 64 2.19 3.03 2.05
C PHE A 64 3.04 2.19 3.00
N GLY A 65 3.94 1.36 2.47
CA GLY A 65 4.79 0.46 3.24
C GLY A 65 6.11 1.11 3.63
N THR A 66 6.87 0.41 4.47
CA THR A 66 8.24 0.78 4.81
C THR A 66 9.21 0.35 3.72
N ASN A 67 10.25 1.17 3.52
CA ASN A 67 11.39 0.84 2.69
C ASN A 67 12.56 0.45 3.59
N VAL A 68 13.07 -0.76 3.41
CA VAL A 68 14.19 -1.28 4.19
C VAL A 68 15.41 -1.40 3.28
N LYS A 69 16.55 -0.88 3.74
CA LYS A 69 17.82 -0.96 3.03
C LYS A 69 18.81 -1.80 3.84
N GLY A 70 19.21 -2.94 3.29
CA GLY A 70 20.06 -3.88 4.00
C GLY A 70 20.56 -5.01 3.12
N ILE A 71 21.25 -5.97 3.72
CA ILE A 71 21.71 -7.20 3.05
C ILE A 71 20.70 -8.29 3.37
N ILE A 72 20.21 -9.00 2.35
CA ILE A 72 19.31 -10.14 2.56
C ILE A 72 20.14 -11.32 3.06
N MET A 73 19.89 -11.78 4.29
CA MET A 73 20.63 -12.88 4.91
C MET A 73 19.99 -14.23 4.58
N ALA A 74 18.67 -14.31 4.71
CA ALA A 74 17.92 -15.52 4.42
C ALA A 74 16.50 -15.18 3.93
N ALA A 75 15.94 -16.08 3.14
CA ALA A 75 14.55 -16.03 2.72
C ALA A 75 13.90 -17.36 3.09
N ASN A 76 13.08 -17.36 4.13
CA ASN A 76 12.21 -18.47 4.50
C ASN A 76 10.79 -18.20 3.99
N GLU A 77 10.00 -19.25 3.78
CA GLU A 77 8.72 -19.26 3.05
C GLU A 77 7.93 -17.93 3.02
N ASN A 78 7.68 -17.30 4.18
CA ASN A 78 6.96 -16.03 4.28
C ASN A 78 7.77 -14.86 4.87
N TRP A 79 9.02 -15.10 5.25
CA TRP A 79 9.85 -14.16 6.01
C TRP A 79 11.22 -13.95 5.36
N LEU A 80 11.57 -12.68 5.23
CA LEU A 80 12.88 -12.23 4.79
C LEU A 80 13.67 -11.71 5.98
N GLU A 81 14.84 -12.28 6.21
CA GLU A 81 15.81 -11.75 7.16
C GLU A 81 16.74 -10.77 6.44
N VAL A 82 16.77 -9.53 6.94
CA VAL A 82 17.53 -8.44 6.34
C VAL A 82 18.40 -7.79 7.42
N GLU A 83 19.71 -7.78 7.18
CA GLU A 83 20.66 -7.09 8.02
C GLU A 83 20.73 -5.61 7.62
N THR A 84 20.29 -4.74 8.51
CA THR A 84 20.38 -3.29 8.36
C THR A 84 21.45 -2.71 9.27
N LYS A 85 21.78 -1.43 9.10
CA LYS A 85 22.72 -0.73 9.99
C LYS A 85 22.28 -0.69 11.47
N LYS A 86 20.99 -0.91 11.75
CA LYS A 86 20.41 -0.88 13.10
C LYS A 86 20.25 -2.27 13.72
N GLY A 87 20.58 -3.32 12.97
CA GLY A 87 20.40 -4.72 13.36
C GLY A 87 19.59 -5.51 12.34
N ASN A 88 19.22 -6.72 12.74
CA ASN A 88 18.47 -7.64 11.90
C ASN A 88 16.97 -7.33 11.96
N GLU A 89 16.36 -7.16 10.79
CA GLU A 89 14.93 -6.94 10.62
C GLU A 89 14.30 -8.11 9.87
N LEU A 90 13.10 -8.49 10.29
CA LEU A 90 12.26 -9.49 9.63
C LEU A 90 11.18 -8.79 8.81
N ILE A 91 11.13 -9.09 7.52
CA ILE A 91 10.17 -8.50 6.58
C ILE A 91 9.28 -9.61 6.03
N ASN A 92 7.98 -9.38 5.99
CA ASN A 92 7.07 -10.35 5.37
C ASN A 92 7.20 -10.30 3.83
N ALA A 93 7.52 -11.45 3.24
CA ALA A 93 7.79 -11.61 1.80
C ALA A 93 6.54 -11.38 0.92
N GLU A 94 5.33 -11.66 1.41
CA GLU A 94 4.09 -11.47 0.65
C GLU A 94 3.75 -9.99 0.40
N PHE A 95 4.27 -9.10 1.25
CA PHE A 95 4.02 -7.68 1.12
C PHE A 95 5.10 -6.95 0.32
N ILE A 96 6.19 -7.64 -0.08
CA ILE A 96 7.24 -7.06 -0.90
C ILE A 96 6.68 -6.76 -2.29
N GLN A 97 6.75 -5.48 -2.69
CA GLN A 97 6.36 -5.03 -4.02
C GLN A 97 7.55 -4.89 -4.97
N SER A 98 8.73 -4.56 -4.45
CA SER A 98 9.94 -4.45 -5.27
C SER A 98 11.21 -4.64 -4.45
N ILE A 99 12.24 -5.18 -5.10
CA ILE A 99 13.61 -5.32 -4.58
C ILE A 99 14.56 -4.70 -5.61
N LYS A 100 15.41 -3.77 -5.18
CA LYS A 100 16.41 -3.11 -6.03
C LYS A 100 17.80 -3.21 -5.41
N ILE A 101 18.79 -3.65 -6.19
CA ILE A 101 20.20 -3.71 -5.75
C ILE A 101 20.74 -2.27 -5.65
N VAL A 102 21.53 -1.98 -4.60
CA VAL A 102 22.13 -0.65 -4.32
C VAL A 102 23.60 -0.75 -3.97
#